data_AF-A0A7C2AK76-F1
#
_entry.id   AF-A0A7C2AK76-F1
#
_cell.length_a   1.000
_cell.length_b   1.000
_cell.length_c   1.000
_cell.angle_alpha   90.00
_cell.angle_beta   90.00
_cell.angle_gamma   90.00
#
_symmetry.space_group_name_H-M   'P 1'
#
loop_
_entity.id
_entity.type
_entity.pdbx_description
1 polymer ?
#
loop_
_entity_poly.entity_id
_entity_poly.type
_entity_poly.pdbx_seq_one_letter_code
_entity_poly.pdbx_strand_id
1 'polypeptide(L)'
;MPTTGRAPPSPGRRTSTRWPRRTRPTHTTPARAEPPVPSEGAHIRQPGSCALFFSQPASSVNVLILRDPRESVAKCSLTPLRGMEGIRFVDYHPDRRIDASGHVLLDPEGELLGSEDRGRDLLLIDCSWRRVESLRRTVDGEPLRRRLPPLVTAYPRRSRTFEDPREGLASVEALFAAVLALGDPREELLAAYRWREEFLLRNAVELDRLRSTPRAARSQMPVRGVYPG
;
A
#
# COMPACT_ATOMS: atom_id res chain seq x y z
N MET A 1 33.96 -15.78 57.20
CA MET A 1 33.88 -16.65 56.01
C MET A 1 32.58 -16.37 55.27
N PRO A 2 32.59 -15.56 54.20
CA PRO A 2 31.54 -15.59 53.18
C PRO A 2 32.10 -16.09 51.84
N THR A 3 31.47 -17.12 51.27
CA THR A 3 31.85 -17.75 50.00
C THR A 3 31.19 -17.00 48.84
N THR A 4 32.00 -16.37 48.00
CA THR A 4 31.60 -15.73 46.74
C THR A 4 31.32 -16.78 45.67
N GLY A 5 30.07 -16.92 45.23
CA GLY A 5 29.67 -17.74 44.10
C GLY A 5 29.73 -16.95 42.78
N ARG A 6 30.68 -17.31 41.92
CA ARG A 6 30.96 -16.70 40.61
C ARG A 6 30.06 -17.33 39.54
N ALA A 7 29.34 -16.52 38.77
CA ALA A 7 28.52 -16.97 37.63
C ALA A 7 29.41 -17.35 36.42
N PRO A 8 29.06 -18.41 35.64
CA PRO A 8 29.82 -18.81 34.46
C PRO A 8 29.48 -17.98 33.21
N PRO A 9 30.43 -17.84 32.25
CA PRO A 9 30.26 -17.01 31.06
C PRO A 9 29.42 -17.69 29.94
N SER A 10 28.70 -16.84 29.22
CA SER A 10 27.87 -17.14 28.04
C SER A 10 28.68 -17.74 26.86
N PRO A 11 28.16 -18.75 26.15
CA PRO A 11 28.70 -19.11 24.85
C PRO A 11 27.93 -18.38 23.74
N GLY A 12 28.63 -17.47 23.08
CA GLY A 12 28.20 -16.92 21.80
C GLY A 12 28.26 -17.97 20.70
N ARG A 13 27.27 -17.98 19.80
CA ARG A 13 27.43 -18.51 18.45
C ARG A 13 26.72 -17.60 17.45
N ARG A 14 27.54 -17.01 16.59
CA ARG A 14 27.15 -16.40 15.31
C ARG A 14 26.66 -17.51 14.40
N THR A 15 25.45 -17.40 13.86
CA THR A 15 25.03 -18.16 12.69
C THR A 15 24.63 -17.17 11.62
N SER A 16 25.56 -16.91 10.68
CA SER A 16 25.26 -16.20 9.45
C SER A 16 24.42 -17.13 8.57
N THR A 17 23.11 -16.88 8.48
CA THR A 17 22.28 -17.55 7.48
C THR A 17 22.55 -16.89 6.14
N ARG A 18 23.53 -17.44 5.42
CA ARG A 18 23.87 -17.10 4.04
C ARG A 18 22.74 -17.61 3.14
N TRP A 19 21.98 -16.70 2.55
CA TRP A 19 20.94 -17.02 1.59
C TRP A 19 21.55 -17.63 0.32
N PRO A 20 20.96 -18.70 -0.26
CA PRO A 20 21.47 -19.31 -1.49
C PRO A 20 21.32 -18.34 -2.68
N ARG A 21 22.36 -18.29 -3.53
CA ARG A 21 22.36 -17.52 -4.77
C ARG A 21 21.36 -18.13 -5.75
N ARG A 22 20.45 -17.32 -6.29
CA ARG A 22 19.58 -17.68 -7.42
C ARG A 22 20.46 -18.00 -8.64
N THR A 23 20.29 -19.20 -9.20
CA THR A 23 20.82 -19.59 -10.51
C THR A 23 20.06 -18.83 -11.60
N ARG A 24 20.79 -18.33 -12.60
CA ARG A 24 20.23 -17.73 -13.82
C ARG A 24 19.50 -18.80 -14.63
N PRO A 25 18.28 -18.56 -15.12
CA PRO A 25 17.73 -19.34 -16.22
C PRO A 25 18.41 -18.92 -17.53
N THR A 26 18.91 -19.92 -18.26
CA THR A 26 19.36 -19.79 -19.65
C THR A 26 18.16 -19.50 -20.54
N HIS A 27 18.20 -18.37 -21.24
CA HIS A 27 17.26 -18.06 -22.32
C HIS A 27 17.62 -18.91 -23.54
N THR A 28 16.75 -19.87 -23.88
CA THR A 28 16.73 -20.51 -25.20
C THR A 28 15.66 -19.78 -26.02
N THR A 29 16.10 -19.09 -27.07
CA THR A 29 15.26 -18.41 -28.07
C THR A 29 14.62 -19.45 -29.00
N PRO A 30 13.28 -19.54 -29.12
CA PRO A 30 12.66 -20.22 -30.24
C PRO A 30 12.45 -19.25 -31.42
N ALA A 31 12.59 -19.84 -32.60
CA ALA A 31 12.63 -19.18 -33.90
C ALA A 31 11.32 -18.46 -34.30
N ARG A 32 11.53 -17.41 -35.08
CA ARG A 32 10.58 -16.53 -35.76
C ARG A 32 9.69 -17.34 -36.72
N ALA A 33 8.38 -17.39 -36.45
CA ALA A 33 7.38 -17.84 -37.41
C ALA A 33 6.74 -16.60 -38.07
N GLU A 34 6.72 -16.58 -39.40
CA GLU A 34 6.15 -15.51 -40.21
C GLU A 34 4.60 -15.54 -40.18
N PRO A 35 3.92 -14.38 -40.25
CA PRO A 35 2.46 -14.31 -40.28
C PRO A 35 1.90 -14.52 -41.70
N PRO A 36 0.81 -15.28 -41.89
CA PRO A 36 0.07 -15.28 -43.14
C PRO A 36 -0.86 -14.06 -43.28
N VAL A 37 -0.94 -13.57 -44.52
CA VAL A 37 -1.70 -12.43 -45.06
C VAL A 37 -3.22 -12.74 -45.05
N PRO A 38 -4.10 -11.72 -44.89
CA PRO A 38 -5.53 -11.95 -44.64
C PRO A 38 -6.34 -12.21 -45.93
N SER A 39 -7.31 -13.12 -45.85
CA SER A 39 -8.34 -13.33 -46.86
C SER A 39 -9.64 -12.59 -46.50
N GLU A 40 -10.15 -11.84 -47.47
CA GLU A 40 -11.40 -11.08 -47.47
C GLU A 40 -12.67 -11.93 -47.25
N GLY A 41 -13.68 -11.31 -46.64
CA GLY A 41 -15.09 -11.57 -46.98
C GLY A 41 -15.95 -12.18 -45.87
N ALA A 42 -16.65 -11.33 -45.11
CA ALA A 42 -18.03 -11.59 -44.66
C ALA A 42 -18.66 -10.33 -44.04
N HIS A 43 -19.59 -9.72 -44.78
CA HIS A 43 -20.58 -8.79 -44.24
C HIS A 43 -21.49 -9.53 -43.26
N ILE A 44 -21.49 -9.15 -41.98
CA ILE A 44 -22.62 -9.40 -41.08
C ILE A 44 -22.94 -8.13 -40.30
N ARG A 45 -24.23 -7.81 -40.33
CA ARG A 45 -24.90 -6.63 -39.79
C ARG A 45 -24.68 -6.45 -38.29
N GLN A 46 -24.57 -5.20 -37.86
CA GLN A 46 -24.77 -4.79 -36.47
C GLN A 46 -26.13 -5.24 -35.93
N PRO A 47 -26.19 -5.57 -34.64
CA PRO A 47 -27.18 -4.89 -33.81
C PRO A 47 -26.61 -4.43 -32.47
N GLY A 48 -27.06 -3.25 -32.03
CA GLY A 48 -27.36 -2.98 -30.63
C GLY A 48 -26.19 -2.76 -29.67
N SER A 49 -25.83 -1.49 -29.49
CA SER A 49 -25.62 -0.87 -28.17
C SER A 49 -25.62 -1.80 -26.95
N CYS A 50 -24.43 -2.19 -26.51
CA CYS A 50 -24.06 -2.12 -25.10
C CYS A 50 -22.71 -1.41 -25.08
N ALA A 51 -22.74 -0.08 -25.03
CA ALA A 51 -21.60 0.69 -24.60
C ALA A 51 -21.34 0.30 -23.14
N LEU A 52 -20.61 -0.81 -22.95
CA LEU A 52 -19.83 -1.01 -21.76
C LEU A 52 -18.99 0.25 -21.65
N PHE A 53 -19.33 1.07 -20.66
CA PHE A 53 -18.52 2.17 -20.20
C PHE A 53 -17.09 1.63 -20.10
N PHE A 54 -16.26 1.94 -21.09
CA PHE A 54 -14.82 1.84 -20.95
C PHE A 54 -14.48 2.89 -19.90
N SER A 55 -14.51 2.47 -18.64
CA SER A 55 -14.00 3.23 -17.52
C SER A 55 -12.60 3.65 -17.91
N GLN A 56 -12.38 4.96 -18.01
CA GLN A 56 -11.11 5.56 -18.37
C GLN A 56 -9.97 4.86 -17.60
N PRO A 57 -8.78 4.63 -18.20
CA PRO A 57 -7.64 4.15 -17.44
C PRO A 57 -7.42 5.12 -16.28
N ALA A 58 -7.62 4.61 -15.06
CA ALA A 58 -7.51 5.38 -13.85
C ALA A 58 -6.12 6.03 -13.80
N SER A 59 -6.09 7.33 -13.48
CA SER A 59 -4.88 7.98 -12.98
C SER A 59 -4.26 7.09 -11.90
N SER A 60 -3.02 6.68 -12.08
CA SER A 60 -2.28 5.90 -11.07
C SER A 60 -2.15 6.73 -9.79
N VAL A 61 -2.39 6.11 -8.64
CA VAL A 61 -2.28 6.76 -7.33
C VAL A 61 -0.79 6.91 -7.02
N ASN A 62 -0.32 8.14 -6.81
CA ASN A 62 1.03 8.35 -6.30
C ASN A 62 1.05 8.11 -4.79
N VAL A 63 2.04 7.37 -4.34
CA VAL A 63 2.25 7.03 -2.93
C VAL A 63 3.51 7.72 -2.46
N LEU A 64 3.36 8.59 -1.47
CA LEU A 64 4.43 9.22 -0.73
C LEU A 64 4.60 8.53 0.62
N ILE A 65 5.78 7.96 0.86
CA ILE A 65 6.13 7.32 2.13
C ILE A 65 7.13 8.22 2.86
N LEU A 66 6.66 8.88 3.92
CA LEU A 66 7.52 9.61 4.86
C LEU A 66 8.07 8.63 5.89
N ARG A 67 9.34 8.29 5.77
CA ARG A 67 9.99 7.26 6.57
C ARG A 67 10.88 7.87 7.64
N ASP A 68 10.82 7.30 8.84
CA ASP A 68 11.80 7.58 9.87
C ASP A 68 13.14 6.85 9.61
N PRO A 69 14.28 7.57 9.42
CA PRO A 69 15.57 6.92 9.20
C PRO A 69 16.07 6.10 10.40
N ARG A 70 15.52 6.32 11.61
CA ARG A 70 15.85 5.55 12.81
C ARG A 70 15.23 4.15 12.79
N GLU A 71 14.21 3.93 11.98
CA GLU A 71 13.62 2.60 11.79
C GLU A 71 14.54 1.71 10.95
N SER A 72 14.71 0.47 11.38
CA SER A 72 15.57 -0.48 10.66
C SER A 72 14.99 -0.78 9.27
N VAL A 73 15.76 -0.49 8.22
CA VAL A 73 15.41 -0.86 6.83
C VAL A 73 15.12 -2.36 6.70
N ALA A 74 15.85 -3.19 7.45
CA ALA A 74 15.68 -4.64 7.44
C ALA A 74 14.36 -5.13 8.08
N LYS A 75 13.74 -4.30 8.93
CA LYS A 75 12.46 -4.60 9.58
C LYS A 75 11.28 -3.88 8.93
N CYS A 76 11.54 -2.86 8.12
CA CYS A 76 10.52 -2.12 7.38
C CYS A 76 9.90 -3.02 6.30
N SER A 77 8.60 -3.26 6.41
CA SER A 77 7.82 -4.01 5.42
C SER A 77 7.57 -3.23 4.13
N LEU A 78 8.06 -1.99 4.00
CA LEU A 78 7.96 -1.22 2.76
C LEU A 78 9.24 -1.28 1.92
N THR A 79 10.35 -1.78 2.47
CA THR A 79 11.66 -1.80 1.78
C THR A 79 11.63 -2.42 0.38
N PRO A 80 10.93 -3.55 0.12
CA PRO A 80 10.83 -4.12 -1.23
C PRO A 80 10.15 -3.23 -2.28
N LEU A 81 9.47 -2.16 -1.87
CA LEU A 81 8.76 -1.24 -2.78
C LEU A 81 9.65 -0.11 -3.32
N ARG A 82 10.90 -0.01 -2.85
CA ARG A 82 11.82 1.03 -3.31
C ARG A 82 12.12 0.89 -4.80
N GLY A 83 11.93 1.98 -5.55
CA GLY A 83 12.14 2.01 -7.00
C GLY A 83 10.92 1.54 -7.81
N MET A 84 9.82 1.16 -7.15
CA MET A 84 8.56 0.89 -7.82
C MET A 84 7.93 2.20 -8.32
N GLU A 85 7.39 2.18 -9.54
CA GLU A 85 6.73 3.33 -10.15
C GLU A 85 5.54 3.81 -9.31
N GLY A 86 5.35 5.13 -9.22
CA GLY A 86 4.32 5.74 -8.40
C GLY A 86 4.56 5.65 -6.88
N ILE A 87 5.71 5.12 -6.42
CA ILE A 87 6.05 5.06 -4.98
C ILE A 87 7.33 5.85 -4.72
N ARG A 88 7.20 6.89 -3.90
CA ARG A 88 8.31 7.75 -3.50
C ARG A 88 8.58 7.63 -2.00
N PHE A 89 9.82 7.32 -1.63
CA PHE A 89 10.28 7.38 -0.25
C PHE A 89 10.94 8.72 0.03
N VAL A 90 10.57 9.34 1.14
CA VAL A 90 11.23 10.53 1.68
C VAL A 90 11.63 10.24 3.11
N ASP A 91 12.93 10.32 3.41
CA ASP A 91 13.39 10.18 4.79
C ASP A 91 13.09 11.48 5.56
N TYR A 92 12.59 11.30 6.78
CA TYR A 92 12.27 12.38 7.71
C TYR A 92 13.52 13.19 8.07
N HIS A 93 13.35 14.50 8.06
CA HIS A 93 14.28 15.47 8.64
C HIS A 93 13.45 16.59 9.29
N PRO A 94 13.81 17.09 10.49
CA PRO A 94 13.02 18.10 11.20
C PRO A 94 12.82 19.39 10.39
N ASP A 95 13.82 19.80 9.61
CA ASP A 95 13.76 21.02 8.79
C ASP A 95 13.16 20.79 7.38
N ARG A 96 12.82 19.55 7.04
CA ARG A 96 12.20 19.24 5.75
C ARG A 96 10.71 19.52 5.86
N ARG A 97 10.15 20.19 4.84
CA ARG A 97 8.71 20.35 4.65
C ARG A 97 8.23 19.46 3.51
N ILE A 98 7.06 18.85 3.68
CA ILE A 98 6.43 17.98 2.69
C ILE A 98 5.02 18.51 2.45
N ASP A 99 4.77 19.01 1.25
CA ASP A 99 3.41 19.36 0.84
C ASP A 99 2.63 18.07 0.51
N ALA A 100 1.58 17.83 1.29
CA ALA A 100 0.65 16.74 1.07
C ALA A 100 -0.78 17.26 0.86
N SER A 101 -0.91 18.48 0.32
CA SER A 101 -2.19 19.08 -0.02
C SER A 101 -3.02 18.12 -0.88
N GLY A 102 -4.26 17.87 -0.45
CA GLY A 102 -5.20 16.99 -1.14
C GLY A 102 -4.89 15.49 -1.07
N HIS A 103 -3.77 15.08 -0.45
CA HIS A 103 -3.45 13.67 -0.23
C HIS A 103 -4.36 13.08 0.84
N VAL A 104 -4.55 11.77 0.75
CA VAL A 104 -5.06 10.95 1.85
C VAL A 104 -3.89 10.56 2.74
N LEU A 105 -3.96 10.87 4.03
CA LEU A 105 -3.03 10.37 5.04
C LEU A 105 -3.63 9.16 5.74
N LEU A 106 -2.95 8.01 5.68
CA LEU A 106 -3.34 6.86 6.49
C LEU A 106 -3.10 7.13 7.97
N ASP A 107 -4.20 7.14 8.71
CA ASP A 107 -4.23 7.46 10.13
C ASP A 107 -5.32 6.64 10.82
N PRO A 108 -5.00 5.80 11.84
CA PRO A 108 -6.00 4.99 12.55
C PRO A 108 -7.12 5.80 13.20
N GLU A 109 -6.85 7.06 13.55
CA GLU A 109 -7.83 7.96 14.16
C GLU A 109 -8.60 8.79 13.11
N GLY A 110 -8.33 8.58 11.83
CA GLY A 110 -9.00 9.26 10.72
C GLY A 110 -10.45 8.81 10.50
N GLU A 111 -11.15 9.50 9.61
CA GLU A 111 -12.46 9.05 9.11
C GLU A 111 -12.32 7.79 8.26
N LEU A 112 -13.38 7.02 8.08
CA LEU A 112 -13.29 5.80 7.26
C LEU A 112 -12.92 6.17 5.81
N LEU A 113 -11.91 5.50 5.25
CA LEU A 113 -11.53 5.67 3.85
C LEU A 113 -12.68 5.26 2.95
N GLY A 114 -13.13 6.21 2.13
CA GLY A 114 -14.35 6.08 1.35
C GLY A 114 -14.16 6.29 -0.15
N SER A 115 -15.24 6.11 -0.88
CA SER A 115 -15.29 6.24 -2.34
C SER A 115 -15.04 7.67 -2.85
N GLU A 116 -15.24 8.66 -1.99
CA GLU A 116 -14.99 10.09 -2.19
C GLU A 116 -13.49 10.43 -2.25
N ASP A 117 -12.65 9.52 -1.76
CA ASP A 117 -11.21 9.66 -1.72
C ASP A 117 -10.52 9.10 -2.98
N ARG A 118 -11.27 8.42 -3.86
CA ARG A 118 -10.72 7.81 -5.08
C ARG A 118 -10.01 8.79 -6.00
N GLY A 119 -8.89 8.33 -6.56
CA GLY A 119 -8.01 9.11 -7.44
C GLY A 119 -7.17 10.17 -6.70
N ARG A 120 -7.20 10.22 -5.36
CA ARG A 120 -6.27 11.03 -4.57
C ARG A 120 -4.95 10.30 -4.38
N ASP A 121 -3.88 11.07 -4.31
CA ASP A 121 -2.57 10.56 -3.90
C ASP A 121 -2.57 10.19 -2.40
N LEU A 122 -1.67 9.28 -2.04
CA LEU A 122 -1.58 8.70 -0.71
C LEU A 122 -0.31 9.15 -0.01
N LEU A 123 -0.44 9.57 1.25
CA LEU A 123 0.64 9.77 2.20
C LEU A 123 0.61 8.66 3.27
N LEU A 124 1.74 7.99 3.45
CA LEU A 124 1.96 7.01 4.52
C LEU A 124 3.15 7.45 5.37
N ILE A 125 2.96 7.53 6.69
CA ILE A 125 4.03 7.80 7.65
C ILE A 125 4.53 6.46 8.22
N ASP A 126 5.77 6.08 7.91
CA ASP A 126 6.41 4.85 8.38
C ASP A 126 7.38 5.15 9.52
N CYS A 127 6.90 5.04 10.76
CA CYS A 127 7.68 5.24 11.98
C CYS A 127 7.06 4.50 13.18
N SER A 128 7.79 4.39 14.27
CA SER A 128 7.20 4.02 15.57
C SER A 128 6.10 5.00 15.99
N TRP A 129 5.04 4.48 16.63
CA TRP A 129 3.87 5.25 17.09
C TRP A 129 4.21 6.53 17.86
N ARG A 130 5.23 6.48 18.73
CA ARG A 130 5.68 7.64 19.53
C ARG A 130 6.17 8.81 18.70
N ARG A 131 6.51 8.59 17.43
CA ARG A 131 7.09 9.58 16.53
C ARG A 131 6.13 10.11 15.47
N VAL A 132 4.95 9.52 15.32
CA VAL A 132 3.96 9.89 14.29
C VAL A 132 3.72 11.40 14.29
N GLU A 133 3.44 11.98 15.45
CA GLU A 133 3.16 13.41 15.56
C GLU A 133 4.37 14.28 15.21
N SER A 134 5.59 13.84 15.52
CA SER A 134 6.81 14.57 15.14
C SER A 134 7.03 14.59 13.63
N LEU A 135 6.71 13.50 12.95
CA LEU A 135 6.78 13.41 11.49
C LEU A 135 5.64 14.21 10.86
N ARG A 136 4.42 14.10 11.40
CA ARG A 136 3.24 14.82 10.92
C ARG A 136 3.43 16.35 10.95
N ARG A 137 4.13 16.89 11.95
CA ARG A 137 4.47 18.33 11.98
C ARG A 137 5.29 18.82 10.80
N THR A 138 5.97 17.93 10.06
CA THR A 138 6.74 18.26 8.84
C THR A 138 5.90 18.23 7.56
N VAL A 139 4.62 17.88 7.68
CA VAL A 139 3.67 17.78 6.58
C VAL A 139 2.81 19.04 6.54
N ASP A 140 2.74 19.65 5.37
CA ASP A 140 1.92 20.83 5.04
C ASP A 140 0.67 20.42 4.24
N GLY A 141 -0.29 21.34 4.12
CA GLY A 141 -1.46 21.17 3.24
C GLY A 141 -2.66 20.43 3.83
N GLU A 142 -2.62 20.10 5.14
CA GLU A 142 -3.72 19.44 5.88
C GLU A 142 -4.29 18.21 5.15
N PRO A 143 -3.51 17.12 5.02
CA PRO A 143 -3.97 15.93 4.32
C PRO A 143 -5.21 15.32 4.99
N LEU A 144 -6.05 14.67 4.19
CA LEU A 144 -7.29 14.02 4.64
C LEU A 144 -6.94 12.78 5.45
N ARG A 145 -7.14 12.83 6.76
CA ARG A 145 -6.90 11.69 7.66
C ARG A 145 -7.95 10.62 7.42
N ARG A 146 -7.51 9.45 6.95
CA ARG A 146 -8.37 8.30 6.69
C ARG A 146 -7.85 7.04 7.38
N ARG A 147 -8.77 6.29 7.98
CA ARG A 147 -8.53 4.96 8.53
C ARG A 147 -9.08 3.90 7.58
N LEU A 148 -8.44 2.74 7.57
CA LEU A 148 -8.97 1.57 6.89
C LEU A 148 -10.11 0.93 7.70
N PRO A 149 -11.02 0.18 7.07
CA PRO A 149 -11.89 -0.73 7.81
C PRO A 149 -11.05 -1.78 8.56
N PRO A 150 -11.62 -2.45 9.57
CA PRO A 150 -10.94 -3.55 10.24
C PRO A 150 -10.50 -4.62 9.23
N LEU A 151 -9.21 -4.93 9.24
CA LEU A 151 -8.59 -5.95 8.39
C LEU A 151 -7.68 -6.82 9.26
N VAL A 152 -7.59 -8.10 8.90
CA VAL A 152 -6.80 -9.09 9.62
C VAL A 152 -5.44 -9.24 8.96
N THR A 153 -4.37 -8.90 9.70
CA THR A 153 -3.00 -9.11 9.22
C THR A 153 -2.70 -10.60 8.98
N ALA A 154 -1.93 -10.90 7.95
CA ALA A 154 -1.25 -12.20 7.78
C ALA A 154 0.28 -12.08 7.93
N TYR A 155 0.78 -10.87 8.21
CA TYR A 155 2.18 -10.67 8.51
C TYR A 155 2.62 -11.52 9.71
N PRO A 156 3.62 -12.41 9.56
CA PRO A 156 4.01 -13.35 10.60
C PRO A 156 4.81 -12.63 11.69
N ARG A 157 4.10 -12.01 12.63
CA ARG A 157 4.71 -11.41 13.82
C ARG A 157 5.34 -12.54 14.64
N ARG A 158 6.64 -12.41 14.91
CA ARG A 158 7.35 -13.31 15.83
C ARG A 158 7.51 -12.61 17.17
N SER A 159 6.46 -12.61 17.96
CA SER A 159 6.56 -12.30 19.39
C SER A 159 6.80 -13.60 20.17
N ARG A 160 7.89 -13.68 20.92
CA ARG A 160 8.20 -14.81 21.83
C ARG A 160 7.72 -14.53 23.26
N THR A 161 7.08 -13.39 23.52
CA THR A 161 6.92 -12.86 24.89
C THR A 161 5.63 -12.06 25.11
N PHE A 162 4.83 -11.80 24.07
CA PHE A 162 3.58 -11.04 24.16
C PHE A 162 2.53 -11.57 23.18
N GLU A 163 1.26 -11.57 23.56
CA GLU A 163 0.18 -11.67 22.56
C GLU A 163 0.25 -10.44 21.66
N ASP A 164 0.50 -10.65 20.37
CA ASP A 164 0.47 -9.55 19.42
C ASP A 164 -0.96 -9.01 19.34
N PRO A 165 -1.15 -7.67 19.38
CA PRO A 165 -2.48 -7.09 19.30
C PRO A 165 -3.17 -7.58 18.02
N ARG A 166 -4.44 -8.00 18.16
CA ARG A 166 -5.27 -8.43 17.02
C ARG A 166 -5.37 -7.35 15.94
N GLU A 167 -5.17 -6.10 16.34
CA GLU A 167 -5.38 -4.89 15.56
C GLU A 167 -4.02 -4.28 15.23
N GLY A 168 -3.56 -4.53 14.01
CA GLY A 168 -2.29 -3.97 13.54
C GLY A 168 -1.86 -4.60 12.23
N LEU A 169 -2.22 -3.97 11.12
CA LEU A 169 -1.67 -4.30 9.81
C LEU A 169 -0.16 -4.02 9.79
N ALA A 170 0.58 -4.81 9.01
CA ALA A 170 1.89 -4.38 8.55
C ALA A 170 1.73 -3.15 7.63
N SER A 171 2.72 -2.24 7.61
CA SER A 171 2.65 -1.04 6.77
C SER A 171 2.34 -1.34 5.30
N VAL A 172 2.85 -2.45 4.75
CA VAL A 172 2.56 -2.85 3.37
C VAL A 172 1.14 -3.40 3.15
N GLU A 173 0.54 -4.05 4.15
CA GLU A 173 -0.86 -4.50 4.09
C GLU A 173 -1.80 -3.28 4.12
N ALA A 174 -1.50 -2.31 5.00
CA ALA A 174 -2.23 -1.04 5.06
C ALA A 174 -2.10 -0.26 3.75
N LEU A 175 -0.87 -0.17 3.20
CA LEU A 175 -0.63 0.47 1.92
C LEU A 175 -1.44 -0.18 0.79
N PHE A 176 -1.41 -1.51 0.69
CA PHE A 176 -2.16 -2.24 -0.33
C PHE A 176 -3.67 -1.97 -0.22
N ALA A 177 -4.24 -2.09 0.97
CA ALA A 177 -5.68 -1.88 1.17
C ALA A 177 -6.11 -0.44 0.85
N ALA A 178 -5.27 0.54 1.17
CA ALA A 178 -5.53 1.94 0.87
C ALA A 178 -5.48 2.23 -0.63
N VAL A 179 -4.44 1.78 -1.31
CA VAL A 179 -4.27 1.93 -2.75
C VAL A 179 -5.42 1.28 -3.52
N LEU A 180 -5.86 0.10 -3.06
CA LEU A 180 -7.06 -0.56 -3.57
C LEU A 180 -8.33 0.29 -3.39
N ALA A 181 -8.55 0.86 -2.20
CA ALA A 181 -9.71 1.69 -1.89
C ALA A 181 -9.74 2.99 -2.71
N LEU A 182 -8.56 3.56 -2.99
CA LEU A 182 -8.37 4.74 -3.83
C LEU A 182 -8.61 4.48 -5.32
N GLY A 183 -8.83 3.22 -5.70
CA GLY A 183 -9.22 2.81 -7.05
C GLY A 183 -8.06 2.39 -7.95
N ASP A 184 -6.88 2.13 -7.40
CA ASP A 184 -5.69 1.69 -8.15
C ASP A 184 -5.24 0.31 -7.65
N PRO A 185 -5.85 -0.80 -8.11
CA PRO A 185 -5.53 -2.13 -7.61
C PRO A 185 -4.12 -2.58 -8.03
N ARG A 186 -3.16 -2.50 -7.09
CA ARG A 186 -1.75 -2.83 -7.31
C ARG A 186 -1.32 -4.09 -6.57
N GLU A 187 -1.64 -5.26 -7.13
CA GLU A 187 -1.30 -6.57 -6.53
C GLU A 187 0.22 -6.79 -6.38
N GLU A 188 1.01 -6.14 -7.22
CA GLU A 188 2.47 -6.20 -7.18
C GLU A 188 3.06 -5.65 -5.86
N LEU A 189 2.33 -4.82 -5.11
CA LEU A 189 2.72 -4.35 -3.78
C LEU A 189 2.98 -5.51 -2.80
N LEU A 190 2.25 -6.61 -2.96
CA LEU A 190 2.36 -7.78 -2.09
C LEU A 190 3.23 -8.90 -2.70
N ALA A 191 3.75 -8.73 -3.91
CA ALA A 191 4.40 -9.81 -4.66
C ALA A 191 5.64 -10.40 -3.96
N ALA A 192 6.36 -9.59 -3.17
CA ALA A 192 7.54 -10.02 -2.44
C ALA A 192 7.25 -10.83 -1.16
N TYR A 193 5.97 -10.96 -0.75
CA TYR A 193 5.60 -11.55 0.54
C TYR A 193 4.95 -12.92 0.39
N ARG A 194 5.56 -13.92 1.02
CA ARG A 194 5.05 -15.30 1.06
C ARG A 194 3.66 -15.47 1.70
N TRP A 195 3.25 -14.53 2.54
CA TRP A 195 1.98 -14.54 3.27
C TRP A 195 0.88 -13.75 2.54
N ARG A 196 1.16 -13.21 1.35
CA ARG A 196 0.21 -12.39 0.57
C ARG A 196 -1.13 -13.11 0.35
N GLU A 197 -1.10 -14.39 0.00
CA GLU A 197 -2.30 -15.17 -0.35
C GLU A 197 -3.18 -15.36 0.88
N GLU A 198 -2.56 -15.57 2.04
CA GLU A 198 -3.27 -15.65 3.31
C GLU A 198 -3.91 -14.31 3.70
N PHE A 199 -3.21 -13.18 3.48
CA PHE A 199 -3.79 -11.85 3.72
C PHE A 199 -5.01 -11.60 2.82
N LEU A 200 -4.90 -11.89 1.53
CA LEU A 200 -5.99 -11.72 0.57
C LEU A 200 -7.19 -12.61 0.92
N LEU A 201 -6.94 -13.87 1.29
CA LEU A 201 -8.00 -14.82 1.67
C LEU A 201 -8.73 -14.39 2.94
N ARG A 202 -8.00 -14.01 3.99
CA ARG A 202 -8.58 -13.58 5.28
C ARG A 202 -9.47 -12.34 5.15
N ASN A 203 -9.20 -11.50 4.15
CA ASN A 203 -9.85 -10.20 3.98
C ASN A 203 -10.68 -10.10 2.69
N ALA A 204 -10.95 -11.21 2.00
CA ALA A 204 -11.57 -11.20 0.66
C ALA A 204 -12.85 -10.35 0.60
N VAL A 205 -13.73 -10.46 1.61
CA VAL A 205 -14.98 -9.70 1.68
C VAL A 205 -14.74 -8.20 1.84
N GLU A 206 -13.85 -7.78 2.75
CA GLU A 206 -13.58 -6.36 2.97
C GLU A 206 -12.79 -5.73 1.81
N LEU A 207 -11.86 -6.47 1.22
CA LEU A 207 -11.11 -6.01 0.04
C LEU A 207 -12.05 -5.84 -1.17
N ASP A 208 -13.02 -6.73 -1.37
CA ASP A 208 -14.02 -6.58 -2.41
C ASP A 208 -14.91 -5.35 -2.17
N ARG A 209 -15.31 -5.08 -0.92
CA ARG A 209 -16.04 -3.85 -0.58
C ARG A 209 -15.23 -2.59 -0.89
N LEU A 210 -13.95 -2.54 -0.50
CA LEU A 210 -13.08 -1.40 -0.80
C LEU A 210 -12.96 -1.15 -2.32
N ARG A 211 -12.85 -2.23 -3.11
CA ARG A 211 -12.84 -2.17 -4.57
C ARG A 211 -14.18 -1.70 -5.16
N SER A 212 -15.29 -2.15 -4.59
CA SER A 212 -16.63 -1.99 -5.20
C SER A 212 -17.41 -0.78 -4.71
N THR A 213 -16.96 -0.07 -3.65
CA THR A 213 -17.71 1.06 -3.07
C THR A 213 -17.94 2.17 -4.11
N PRO A 214 -19.16 2.40 -4.62
CA PRO A 214 -19.42 3.40 -5.65
C PRO A 214 -19.10 4.80 -5.11
N ARG A 215 -18.48 5.67 -5.93
CA ARG A 215 -18.32 7.07 -5.57
C ARG A 215 -19.69 7.67 -5.32
N ALA A 216 -19.97 8.09 -4.09
CA ALA A 216 -21.18 8.83 -3.78
C ALA A 216 -21.27 9.99 -4.78
N ALA A 217 -22.35 10.03 -5.57
CA ALA A 217 -22.59 11.10 -6.51
C ALA A 217 -22.49 12.40 -5.72
N ARG A 218 -21.54 13.28 -6.09
CA ARG A 218 -21.42 14.59 -5.45
C ARG A 218 -22.77 15.26 -5.63
N SER A 219 -23.58 15.31 -4.57
CA SER A 219 -24.75 16.18 -4.53
C SER A 219 -24.22 17.58 -4.74
N GLN A 220 -24.30 18.06 -5.98
CA GLN A 220 -24.25 19.48 -6.28
C GLN A 220 -25.44 20.07 -5.54
N MET A 221 -25.21 20.52 -4.30
CA MET A 221 -26.13 21.43 -3.64
C MET A 221 -26.19 22.67 -4.53
N PRO A 222 -27.33 22.99 -5.16
CA PRO A 222 -27.44 24.23 -5.89
C PRO A 222 -27.24 25.35 -4.87
N VAL A 223 -26.19 26.14 -5.07
CA VAL A 223 -26.01 27.42 -4.38
C VAL A 223 -27.25 28.23 -4.72
N ARG A 224 -28.19 28.34 -3.79
CA ARG A 224 -29.39 29.17 -3.98
C ARG A 224 -28.90 30.59 -4.22
N GLY A 225 -29.12 31.06 -5.44
CA GLY A 225 -28.77 32.40 -5.87
C GLY A 225 -29.41 33.43 -4.94
N VAL A 226 -28.56 34.28 -4.38
CA VAL A 226 -28.97 35.55 -3.78
C VAL A 226 -29.17 36.51 -4.94
N TYR A 227 -30.42 36.83 -5.27
CA TYR A 227 -30.75 38.00 -6.09
C TYR A 227 -30.92 39.19 -5.15
N PRO A 228 -30.14 40.28 -5.28
CA PRO A 228 -30.57 41.57 -4.77
C PRO A 228 -31.53 42.22 -5.77
N GLY A 229 -32.65 42.72 -5.26
CA GLY A 229 -33.57 43.61 -5.97
C GLY A 229 -33.15 45.07 -5.90
#